data_AF-A0A5E4CBK4-F1
#
_entry.id   AF-A0A5E4CBK4-F1
#
_cell.length_a   1.000
_cell.length_b   1.000
_cell.length_c   1.000
_cell.angle_alpha   90.00
_cell.angle_beta   90.00
_cell.angle_gamma   90.00
#
_symmetry.space_group_name_H-M   'P 1'
#
loop_
_entity.id
_entity.type
_entity.pdbx_description
1 polymer ?
#
loop_
_entity_poly.entity_id
_entity_poly.type
_entity_poly.pdbx_seq_one_letter_code
_entity_poly.pdbx_strand_id
1 'polypeptide(L)'
;MFKVEEVNCICVDWKKGSQTTYTQAANNARVVGAQVAQMLSILSTNYSYSPSQVHLIGHSLGAHVAGEAGSRTPGLGRITGLDPVEASFEGTPEEVRLDPSDAVFVDVIHTDAAPLIPFLGFGTNQMVGHLDFFPNGGENMPGCKKNALSQIVDLDGIWSGTRDFVACNHLRSYKYYLDSILSPDGFTAYPCTSYKAFESNKCFPCPDQGCPQMGHYADKFAGKMSAEQQKFFLNTGDAKNFARVCALGWYSVHLLGAGGFLEPGEYKDETQTWLQGLCRLRS
;
A
#
# COMPACT_ATOMS: atom_id res chain seq x y z
N MET A 1 -1.91 5.72 -16.48
CA MET A 1 -3.15 6.49 -16.61
C MET A 1 -3.52 6.64 -18.09
N PHE A 2 -2.82 7.47 -18.89
CA PHE A 2 -3.21 7.73 -20.31
C PHE A 2 -3.35 6.51 -21.26
N LYS A 3 -2.90 5.32 -20.88
CA LYS A 3 -3.12 4.09 -21.64
C LYS A 3 -4.50 3.46 -21.43
N VAL A 4 -5.20 3.84 -20.34
CA VAL A 4 -6.44 3.19 -19.89
C VAL A 4 -7.60 4.18 -19.67
N GLU A 5 -7.33 5.48 -19.67
CA GLU A 5 -8.35 6.52 -19.40
C GLU A 5 -7.93 7.88 -19.99
N GLU A 6 -8.94 8.73 -20.26
CA GLU A 6 -8.76 10.16 -20.55
C GLU A 6 -8.85 10.93 -19.23
N VAL A 7 -7.78 11.65 -18.87
CA VAL A 7 -7.66 12.26 -17.53
C VAL A 7 -6.76 13.48 -17.54
N ASN A 8 -7.06 14.43 -16.67
CA ASN A 8 -6.17 15.55 -16.35
C ASN A 8 -5.16 15.11 -15.30
N CYS A 9 -3.90 14.87 -15.69
CA CYS A 9 -2.84 14.48 -14.77
C CYS A 9 -1.95 15.68 -14.43
N ILE A 10 -2.02 16.16 -13.18
CA ILE A 10 -1.26 17.33 -12.70
C ILE A 10 -0.18 16.85 -11.74
N CYS A 11 1.09 17.10 -12.08
CA CYS A 11 2.21 16.84 -11.18
C CYS A 11 2.50 18.07 -10.32
N VAL A 12 2.37 17.95 -9.00
CA VAL A 12 2.68 19.02 -8.05
C VAL A 12 4.17 18.93 -7.67
N ASP A 13 5.01 19.73 -8.34
CA ASP A 13 6.42 19.84 -7.97
C ASP A 13 6.62 20.87 -6.86
N TRP A 14 7.07 20.39 -5.71
CA TRP A 14 7.42 21.20 -4.54
C TRP A 14 8.84 20.92 -4.05
N LYS A 15 9.73 20.46 -4.95
CA LYS A 15 11.11 20.06 -4.64
C LYS A 15 11.88 21.10 -3.82
N LYS A 16 11.70 22.39 -4.09
CA LYS A 16 12.35 23.46 -3.32
C LYS A 16 11.90 23.50 -1.86
N GLY A 17 10.63 23.18 -1.60
CA GLY A 17 10.09 23.10 -0.24
C GLY A 17 10.49 21.81 0.48
N SER A 18 10.74 20.73 -0.25
CA SER A 18 11.16 19.46 0.34
C SER A 18 12.67 19.35 0.57
N GLN A 19 13.51 19.99 -0.25
CA GLN A 19 14.98 19.95 -0.13
C GLN A 19 15.53 20.88 0.96
N THR A 20 15.24 20.53 2.21
CA THR A 20 15.66 21.23 3.44
C THR A 20 15.80 20.20 4.57
N THR A 21 15.90 20.60 5.84
CA THR A 21 15.85 19.65 6.96
C THR A 21 14.51 18.90 6.98
N TYR A 22 14.50 17.67 7.49
CA TYR A 22 13.32 16.81 7.48
C TYR A 22 12.13 17.49 8.16
N THR A 23 12.36 18.06 9.34
CA THR A 23 11.31 18.75 10.11
C THR A 23 10.77 19.98 9.38
N GLN A 24 11.62 20.74 8.68
CA GLN A 24 11.15 21.87 7.87
C GLN A 24 10.38 21.39 6.64
N ALA A 25 10.81 20.31 5.99
CA ALA A 25 10.10 19.70 4.87
C ALA A 25 8.70 19.18 5.29
N ALA A 26 8.61 18.54 6.46
CA ALA A 26 7.35 18.11 7.05
C ALA A 26 6.41 19.28 7.32
N ASN A 27 6.91 20.39 7.87
CA ASN A 27 6.09 21.60 8.07
C ASN A 27 5.70 22.27 6.74
N ASN A 28 6.58 22.26 5.74
CA ASN A 28 6.29 22.81 4.41
C ASN A 28 5.17 22.03 3.70
N ALA A 29 4.96 20.75 4.04
CA ALA A 29 3.85 19.96 3.50
C ALA A 29 2.50 20.65 3.73
N ARG A 30 2.33 21.36 4.86
CA ARG A 30 1.12 22.13 5.18
C ARG A 30 0.85 23.24 4.17
N VAL A 31 1.90 23.96 3.77
CA VAL A 31 1.81 25.04 2.78
C VAL A 31 1.47 24.48 1.40
N VAL A 32 2.10 23.37 1.01
CA VAL A 32 1.81 22.73 -0.27
C VAL A 32 0.38 22.20 -0.31
N GLY A 33 -0.11 21.58 0.77
CA GLY A 33 -1.49 21.12 0.89
C GLY A 33 -2.48 22.28 0.75
N ALA A 34 -2.22 23.42 1.40
CA ALA A 34 -3.03 24.63 1.24
C ALA A 34 -3.04 25.17 -0.20
N GLN A 35 -1.91 25.10 -0.92
CA GLN A 35 -1.84 25.50 -2.33
C GLN A 35 -2.62 24.57 -3.26
N VAL A 36 -2.59 23.26 -3.00
CA VAL A 36 -3.41 22.28 -3.73
C VAL A 36 -4.90 22.55 -3.47
N ALA A 37 -5.30 22.73 -2.21
CA ALA A 37 -6.68 23.09 -1.86
C ALA A 37 -7.12 24.41 -2.52
N GLN A 38 -6.24 25.41 -2.60
CA GLN A 38 -6.51 26.66 -3.32
C GLN A 38 -6.77 26.41 -4.82
N MET A 39 -5.97 25.57 -5.47
CA MET A 39 -6.18 25.19 -6.87
C MET A 39 -7.55 24.50 -7.05
N LEU A 40 -7.90 23.56 -6.16
CA LEU A 40 -9.20 22.88 -6.20
C LEU A 40 -10.37 23.83 -5.99
N SER A 41 -10.22 24.81 -5.09
CA SER A 41 -11.20 25.87 -4.88
C SER A 41 -11.39 26.74 -6.13
N ILE A 42 -10.32 27.09 -6.84
CA ILE A 42 -10.38 27.82 -8.13
C ILE A 42 -11.14 27.00 -9.18
N LEU A 43 -10.83 25.70 -9.32
CA LEU A 43 -11.52 24.80 -10.25
C LEU A 43 -13.02 24.71 -9.93
N SER A 44 -13.37 24.54 -8.66
CA SER A 44 -14.76 24.47 -8.22
C SER A 44 -15.50 25.78 -8.44
N THR A 45 -14.90 26.92 -8.10
CA THR A 45 -15.57 28.23 -8.10
C THR A 45 -15.68 28.82 -9.49
N ASN A 46 -14.60 28.76 -10.28
CA ASN A 46 -14.53 29.46 -11.56
C ASN A 46 -14.94 28.58 -12.75
N TYR A 47 -14.85 27.26 -12.60
CA TYR A 47 -15.10 26.31 -13.69
C TYR A 47 -16.19 25.29 -13.36
N SER A 48 -16.84 25.40 -12.20
CA SER A 48 -17.86 24.45 -11.73
C SER A 48 -17.38 22.99 -11.73
N TYR A 49 -16.08 22.77 -11.54
CA TYR A 49 -15.47 21.45 -11.51
C TYR A 49 -15.52 20.89 -10.08
N SER A 50 -16.32 19.85 -9.87
CA SER A 50 -16.56 19.32 -8.52
C SER A 50 -15.30 18.66 -7.93
N PRO A 51 -14.95 18.93 -6.67
CA PRO A 51 -13.88 18.21 -5.95
C PRO A 51 -14.10 16.69 -5.89
N SER A 52 -15.35 16.23 -6.00
CA SER A 52 -15.67 14.79 -6.06
C SER A 52 -15.12 14.09 -7.31
N GLN A 53 -14.72 14.84 -8.34
CA GLN A 53 -14.08 14.34 -9.56
C GLN A 53 -12.54 14.42 -9.49
N VAL A 54 -11.98 14.66 -8.32
CA VAL A 54 -10.53 14.80 -8.10
C VAL A 54 -10.03 13.60 -7.29
N HIS A 55 -8.89 13.07 -7.73
CA HIS A 55 -8.11 12.08 -7.01
C HIS A 55 -6.71 12.63 -6.75
N LEU A 56 -6.34 12.77 -5.47
CA LEU A 56 -4.98 13.12 -5.06
C LEU A 56 -4.18 11.85 -4.77
N ILE A 57 -2.98 11.74 -5.35
CA ILE A 57 -2.06 10.62 -5.10
C ILE A 57 -0.80 11.21 -4.47
N GLY A 58 -0.53 10.85 -3.21
CA GLY A 58 0.60 11.36 -2.45
C GLY A 58 1.55 10.24 -2.05
N HIS A 59 2.84 10.36 -2.38
CA HIS A 59 3.89 9.43 -1.96
C HIS A 59 4.75 10.03 -0.85
N SER A 60 5.14 9.23 0.14
CA SER A 60 6.00 9.67 1.24
C SER A 60 5.38 10.87 1.99
N LEU A 61 6.13 11.95 2.23
CA LEU A 61 5.60 13.23 2.74
C LEU A 61 4.44 13.78 1.90
N GLY A 62 4.40 13.48 0.60
CA GLY A 62 3.32 13.89 -0.29
C GLY A 62 1.97 13.28 0.09
N ALA A 63 1.92 12.17 0.82
CA ALA A 63 0.67 11.62 1.36
C ALA A 63 0.03 12.59 2.36
N HIS A 64 0.82 13.23 3.22
CA HIS A 64 0.34 14.24 4.17
C HIS A 64 0.06 15.58 3.50
N VAL A 65 0.75 15.91 2.40
CA VAL A 65 0.34 17.03 1.52
C VAL A 65 -1.08 16.80 0.97
N ALA A 66 -1.38 15.57 0.53
CA ALA A 66 -2.71 15.21 0.03
C ALA A 66 -3.77 15.26 1.15
N GLY A 67 -3.44 14.78 2.35
CA GLY A 67 -4.31 14.88 3.54
C GLY A 67 -4.64 16.33 3.89
N GLU A 68 -3.62 17.19 4.03
CA GLU A 68 -3.82 18.63 4.28
C GLU A 68 -4.65 19.32 3.20
N ALA A 69 -4.51 18.91 1.92
CA ALA A 69 -5.35 19.42 0.86
C ALA A 69 -6.82 18.95 0.99
N GLY A 70 -7.01 17.70 1.39
CA GLY A 70 -8.31 17.06 1.63
C GLY A 70 -9.09 17.67 2.78
N SER A 71 -8.46 17.84 3.96
CA SER A 71 -9.08 18.49 5.13
C SER A 71 -9.58 19.92 4.83
N ARG A 72 -8.98 20.59 3.85
CA ARG A 72 -9.37 21.93 3.38
C ARG A 72 -10.35 21.93 2.20
N THR A 73 -10.70 20.76 1.66
CA THR A 73 -11.52 20.61 0.46
C THR A 73 -12.70 19.66 0.71
N PRO A 74 -13.84 20.18 1.24
CA PRO A 74 -15.02 19.37 1.47
C PRO A 74 -15.49 18.65 0.21
N GLY A 75 -15.76 17.34 0.33
CA GLY A 75 -16.24 16.51 -0.76
C GLY A 75 -15.18 16.09 -1.78
N LEU A 76 -13.88 16.17 -1.43
CA LEU A 76 -12.80 15.61 -2.25
C LEU A 76 -13.06 14.11 -2.55
N GLY A 77 -12.96 13.72 -3.83
CA GLY A 77 -13.38 12.40 -4.29
C GLY A 77 -12.54 11.25 -3.74
N ARG A 78 -11.21 11.31 -3.89
CA ARG A 78 -10.30 10.24 -3.44
C ARG A 78 -8.92 10.77 -3.04
N ILE A 79 -8.33 10.16 -2.03
CA ILE A 79 -6.89 10.24 -1.76
C ILE A 79 -6.29 8.82 -1.81
N THR A 80 -5.14 8.66 -2.46
CA THR A 80 -4.30 7.48 -2.29
C THR A 80 -2.99 7.86 -1.60
N GLY A 81 -2.74 7.27 -0.43
CA GLY A 81 -1.48 7.38 0.30
C GLY A 81 -0.51 6.27 -0.11
N LEU A 82 0.64 6.63 -0.68
CA LEU A 82 1.67 5.69 -1.10
C LEU A 82 2.82 5.74 -0.10
N ASP A 83 2.81 4.79 0.83
CA ASP A 83 3.73 4.68 1.97
C ASP A 83 3.91 6.01 2.72
N PRO A 84 2.84 6.53 3.37
CA PRO A 84 2.91 7.77 4.16
C PRO A 84 4.03 7.66 5.21
N VAL A 85 4.77 8.73 5.46
CA VAL A 85 5.93 8.67 6.35
C VAL A 85 5.53 8.58 7.82
N GLU A 86 6.31 7.84 8.61
CA GLU A 86 6.10 7.73 10.06
C GLU A 86 6.52 9.02 10.80
N ALA A 87 7.75 9.48 10.56
CA ALA A 87 8.36 10.51 11.38
C ALA A 87 7.63 11.86 11.32
N SER A 88 7.29 12.41 12.48
CA SER A 88 6.51 13.66 12.64
C SER A 88 5.01 13.57 12.33
N PHE A 89 4.48 12.40 11.97
CA PHE A 89 3.06 12.22 11.63
C PHE A 89 2.39 11.04 12.34
N GLU A 90 3.07 9.90 12.53
CA GLU A 90 2.49 8.76 13.25
C GLU A 90 2.14 9.16 14.69
N GLY A 91 0.92 8.82 15.13
CA GLY A 91 0.42 9.15 16.47
C GLY A 91 0.00 10.61 16.68
N THR A 92 0.10 11.49 15.67
CA THR A 92 -0.43 12.85 15.77
C THR A 92 -1.96 12.87 15.61
N PRO A 93 -2.64 13.96 16.02
CA PRO A 93 -4.04 14.19 15.68
C PRO A 93 -4.28 14.16 14.17
N GLU A 94 -5.51 13.84 13.76
CA GLU A 94 -5.94 13.75 12.35
C GLU A 94 -5.61 15.02 11.56
N GLU A 95 -5.79 16.21 12.17
CA GLU A 95 -5.48 17.52 11.58
C GLU A 95 -4.04 17.69 11.05
N VAL A 96 -3.10 16.85 11.48
CA VAL A 96 -1.68 16.97 11.13
C VAL A 96 -1.25 15.96 10.05
N ARG A 97 -1.99 14.87 9.88
CA ARG A 97 -1.58 13.71 9.06
C ARG A 97 -2.65 13.37 8.03
N LEU A 98 -2.37 12.34 7.24
CA LEU A 98 -3.40 11.74 6.40
C LEU A 98 -4.34 10.94 7.32
N ASP A 99 -5.64 11.02 7.06
CA ASP A 99 -6.64 10.20 7.72
C ASP A 99 -7.86 9.91 6.80
N PRO A 100 -8.77 9.01 7.21
CA PRO A 100 -9.98 8.72 6.43
C PRO A 100 -10.88 9.94 6.18
N SER A 101 -10.90 10.95 7.07
CA SER A 101 -11.78 12.11 6.95
C SER A 101 -11.41 13.07 5.80
N ASP A 102 -10.16 13.03 5.34
CA ASP A 102 -9.62 13.94 4.32
C ASP A 102 -10.26 13.79 2.92
N ALA A 103 -10.94 12.68 2.64
CA ALA A 103 -11.67 12.50 1.38
C ALA A 103 -12.85 11.54 1.52
N VAL A 104 -13.75 11.55 0.53
CA VAL A 104 -14.86 10.58 0.43
C VAL A 104 -14.35 9.14 0.41
N PHE A 105 -13.15 8.91 -0.11
CA PHE A 105 -12.48 7.61 -0.08
C PHE A 105 -10.97 7.79 0.03
N VAL A 106 -10.35 7.01 0.91
CA VAL A 106 -8.91 7.06 1.19
C VAL A 106 -8.39 5.63 1.17
N ASP A 107 -7.41 5.36 0.32
CA ASP A 107 -6.76 4.05 0.24
C ASP A 107 -5.24 4.17 0.35
N VAL A 108 -4.61 3.28 1.11
CA VAL A 108 -3.21 3.44 1.54
C VAL A 108 -2.43 2.17 1.28
N ILE A 109 -1.22 2.31 0.74
CA ILE A 109 -0.30 1.20 0.45
C ILE A 109 0.93 1.33 1.34
N HIS A 110 1.12 0.39 2.26
CA HIS A 110 2.26 0.32 3.18
C HIS A 110 3.34 -0.61 2.62
N THR A 111 4.57 -0.12 2.48
CA THR A 111 5.68 -0.89 1.91
C THR A 111 6.99 -0.80 2.69
N ASP A 112 7.12 0.15 3.61
CA ASP A 112 8.29 0.30 4.48
C ASP A 112 7.89 0.59 5.93
N ALA A 113 6.85 -0.10 6.41
CA ALA A 113 6.18 0.15 7.69
C ALA A 113 6.89 -0.42 8.94
N ALA A 114 8.15 -0.84 8.82
CA ALA A 114 8.92 -1.21 9.99
C ALA A 114 9.24 0.06 10.80
N PRO A 115 9.31 0.02 12.15
CA PRO A 115 9.62 1.22 12.93
C PRO A 115 10.91 1.89 12.47
N LEU A 116 10.88 3.22 12.32
CA LEU A 116 12.06 4.00 11.90
C LEU A 116 13.29 3.67 12.74
N ILE A 117 13.10 3.51 14.06
CA ILE A 117 14.15 3.07 14.97
C ILE A 117 13.80 1.68 15.51
N PRO A 118 14.68 0.66 15.38
CA PRO A 118 16.01 0.69 14.77
C PRO A 118 16.07 0.27 13.29
N PHE A 119 14.92 0.03 12.64
CA PHE A 119 14.88 -0.69 11.36
C PHE A 119 15.03 0.20 10.13
N LEU A 120 14.97 1.53 10.29
CA LEU A 120 14.96 2.50 9.20
C LEU A 120 13.83 2.26 8.20
N GLY A 121 12.64 1.86 8.67
CA GLY A 121 11.45 1.93 7.84
C GLY A 121 10.95 3.38 7.83
N PHE A 122 10.72 3.92 6.64
CA PHE A 122 10.27 5.31 6.48
C PHE A 122 8.75 5.43 6.55
N GLY A 123 8.03 4.37 6.18
CA GLY A 123 6.58 4.35 6.14
C GLY A 123 5.96 4.10 7.52
N THR A 124 4.73 4.57 7.71
CA THR A 124 3.95 4.31 8.92
C THR A 124 3.32 2.91 8.91
N ASN A 125 3.16 2.30 10.09
CA ASN A 125 2.32 1.11 10.27
C ASN A 125 0.88 1.46 10.70
N GLN A 126 0.64 2.72 11.08
CA GLN A 126 -0.66 3.22 11.47
C GLN A 126 -1.60 3.17 10.26
N MET A 127 -2.78 2.58 10.46
CA MET A 127 -3.83 2.65 9.44
C MET A 127 -4.30 4.10 9.34
N VAL A 128 -4.29 4.64 8.14
CA VAL A 128 -4.62 6.05 7.84
C VAL A 128 -5.57 6.18 6.65
N GLY A 129 -6.13 5.06 6.16
CA GLY A 129 -7.16 5.05 5.14
C GLY A 129 -8.44 4.34 5.56
N HIS A 130 -9.40 4.34 4.64
CA HIS A 130 -10.55 3.44 4.69
C HIS A 130 -10.12 2.01 4.35
N LEU A 131 -9.19 1.86 3.39
CA LEU A 131 -8.52 0.60 3.05
C LEU A 131 -7.00 0.77 3.20
N ASP A 132 -6.39 -0.07 4.04
CA ASP A 132 -4.95 -0.10 4.25
C ASP A 132 -4.40 -1.45 3.76
N PHE A 133 -3.58 -1.38 2.72
CA PHE A 133 -2.97 -2.53 2.06
C PHE A 133 -1.53 -2.72 2.54
N PHE A 134 -1.22 -3.94 2.98
CA PHE A 134 0.10 -4.35 3.45
C PHE A 134 0.66 -5.46 2.54
N PRO A 135 1.05 -5.14 1.28
CA PRO A 135 1.66 -6.10 0.37
C PRO A 135 2.93 -6.71 1.00
N ASN A 136 3.06 -8.03 0.95
CA ASN A 136 4.19 -8.78 1.55
C ASN A 136 4.39 -8.46 3.04
N GLY A 137 3.30 -8.14 3.74
CA GLY A 137 3.31 -7.77 5.16
C GLY A 137 3.60 -6.30 5.43
N GLY A 138 3.95 -5.50 4.41
CA GLY A 138 4.09 -4.04 4.50
C GLY A 138 5.43 -3.51 5.01
N GLU A 139 6.33 -4.37 5.48
CA GLU A 139 7.62 -3.95 6.05
C GLU A 139 8.83 -4.21 5.13
N ASN A 140 8.84 -5.36 4.44
CA ASN A 140 10.01 -5.83 3.69
C ASN A 140 9.57 -6.33 2.32
N MET A 141 9.87 -5.56 1.28
CA MET A 141 9.40 -5.90 -0.07
C MET A 141 10.37 -6.87 -0.78
N PRO A 142 9.86 -7.88 -1.49
CA PRO A 142 10.69 -8.75 -2.30
C PRO A 142 11.57 -7.96 -3.28
N GLY A 143 12.82 -8.39 -3.46
CA GLY A 143 13.81 -7.73 -4.33
C GLY A 143 14.43 -6.43 -3.75
N CYS A 144 14.04 -6.00 -2.55
CA CYS A 144 14.69 -4.90 -1.85
C CYS A 144 15.71 -5.40 -0.83
N LYS A 145 16.85 -4.68 -0.73
CA LYS A 145 17.81 -4.90 0.36
C LYS A 145 17.27 -4.22 1.63
N LYS A 146 17.57 -4.78 2.80
CA LYS A 146 17.24 -4.18 4.08
C LYS A 146 18.26 -3.10 4.45
N ASN A 147 17.80 -2.07 5.16
CA ASN A 147 18.69 -1.11 5.81
C ASN A 147 19.46 -1.77 6.96
N ALA A 148 20.65 -1.25 7.28
CA ALA A 148 21.39 -1.67 8.46
C ALA A 148 20.68 -1.16 9.73
N LEU A 149 20.60 -2.00 10.77
CA LEU A 149 19.99 -1.61 12.04
C LEU A 149 20.80 -0.48 12.69
N SER A 150 20.12 0.57 13.13
CA SER A 150 20.76 1.68 13.84
C SER A 150 19.88 2.23 14.95
N GLN A 151 20.46 2.48 16.13
CA GLN A 151 19.79 3.17 17.23
C GLN A 151 19.81 4.70 17.08
N ILE A 152 20.63 5.21 16.16
CA ILE A 152 20.75 6.64 15.85
C ILE A 152 20.42 6.82 14.38
N VAL A 153 19.41 7.63 14.09
CA VAL A 153 18.96 7.90 12.73
C VAL A 153 19.21 9.37 12.40
N ASP A 154 20.13 9.61 11.47
CA ASP A 154 20.38 10.94 10.90
C ASP A 154 19.33 11.24 9.82
N LEU A 155 18.12 11.59 10.27
CA LEU A 155 16.97 11.86 9.39
C LEU A 155 17.28 12.97 8.38
N ASP A 156 17.92 14.06 8.80
CA ASP A 156 18.30 15.16 7.92
C ASP A 156 19.33 14.70 6.89
N GLY A 157 20.29 13.87 7.30
CA GLY A 157 21.28 13.30 6.41
C GLY A 157 20.68 12.35 5.38
N ILE A 158 19.76 11.47 5.79
CA ILE A 158 19.05 10.56 4.87
C ILE A 158 18.18 11.37 3.90
N TRP A 159 17.41 12.33 4.42
CA TRP A 159 16.49 13.14 3.64
C TRP A 159 17.20 14.04 2.62
N SER A 160 18.34 14.62 3.00
CA SER A 160 19.19 15.42 2.09
C SER A 160 20.01 14.56 1.11
N GLY A 161 20.05 13.24 1.30
CA GLY A 161 20.85 12.32 0.48
C GLY A 161 22.35 12.33 0.83
N THR A 162 22.72 12.84 1.99
CA THR A 162 24.12 12.84 2.49
C THR A 162 24.43 11.59 3.34
N ARG A 163 23.42 10.76 3.64
CA ARG A 163 23.56 9.46 4.30
C ARG A 163 22.99 8.35 3.43
N ASP A 164 23.64 7.20 3.49
CA ASP A 164 23.19 6.00 2.80
C ASP A 164 21.85 5.50 3.37
N PHE A 165 20.87 5.37 2.50
CA PHE A 165 19.56 4.84 2.82
C PHE A 165 19.06 4.00 1.64
N VAL A 166 18.67 2.75 1.92
CA VAL A 166 18.08 1.86 0.93
C VAL A 166 16.59 2.19 0.82
N ALA A 167 16.27 3.22 0.05
CA ALA A 167 14.89 3.65 -0.22
C ALA A 167 14.02 2.62 -0.97
N CYS A 168 14.54 1.44 -1.31
CA CYS A 168 13.87 0.48 -2.18
C CYS A 168 12.46 0.12 -1.69
N ASN A 169 12.31 -0.25 -0.41
CA ASN A 169 11.01 -0.56 0.20
C ASN A 169 10.07 0.63 0.09
N HIS A 170 10.51 1.82 0.52
CA HIS A 170 9.70 3.04 0.51
C HIS A 170 9.21 3.44 -0.90
N LEU A 171 10.00 3.14 -1.93
CA LEU A 171 9.66 3.40 -3.32
C LEU A 171 8.76 2.32 -3.96
N ARG A 172 8.46 1.21 -3.26
CA ARG A 172 7.64 0.11 -3.82
C ARG A 172 6.17 0.46 -3.91
N SER A 173 5.65 1.28 -3.00
CA SER A 173 4.25 1.70 -3.00
C SER A 173 3.82 2.30 -4.34
N TYR A 174 4.55 3.30 -4.87
CA TYR A 174 4.23 3.86 -6.19
C TYR A 174 4.55 2.90 -7.34
N LYS A 175 5.55 2.00 -7.22
CA LYS A 175 5.83 1.00 -8.25
C LYS A 175 4.68 0.01 -8.40
N TYR A 176 4.11 -0.45 -7.29
CA TYR A 176 2.91 -1.30 -7.30
C TYR A 176 1.70 -0.54 -7.83
N TYR A 177 1.50 0.71 -7.39
CA TYR A 177 0.44 1.56 -7.94
C TYR A 177 0.55 1.68 -9.47
N LEU A 178 1.74 1.97 -10.00
CA LEU A 178 1.99 2.09 -11.44
C LEU A 178 1.68 0.79 -12.20
N ASP A 179 2.07 -0.37 -11.68
CA ASP A 179 1.76 -1.66 -12.31
C ASP A 179 0.26 -2.01 -12.22
N SER A 180 -0.42 -1.60 -11.14
CA SER A 180 -1.86 -1.85 -10.94
C SER A 180 -2.74 -1.20 -12.00
N ILE A 181 -2.34 -0.04 -12.54
CA ILE A 181 -3.04 0.67 -13.62
C ILE A 181 -3.21 -0.23 -14.85
N LEU A 182 -2.21 -1.07 -15.16
CA LEU A 182 -2.23 -1.96 -16.34
C LEU A 182 -2.62 -3.40 -15.98
N SER A 183 -2.86 -3.69 -14.71
CA SER A 183 -3.15 -5.03 -14.18
C SER A 183 -4.37 -4.99 -13.25
N PRO A 184 -5.58 -4.77 -13.79
CA PRO A 184 -6.81 -4.53 -13.00
C PRO A 184 -7.20 -5.69 -12.08
N ASP A 185 -6.68 -6.89 -12.32
CA ASP A 185 -6.92 -8.14 -11.60
C ASP A 185 -5.65 -8.69 -10.92
N GLY A 186 -4.55 -7.92 -10.94
CA GLY A 186 -3.22 -8.40 -10.58
C GLY A 186 -2.81 -8.20 -9.12
N PHE A 187 -3.64 -7.52 -8.33
CA PHE A 187 -3.31 -7.10 -6.97
C PHE A 187 -4.49 -7.30 -6.00
N THR A 188 -5.17 -8.44 -6.14
CA THR A 188 -6.26 -8.86 -5.25
C THR A 188 -5.75 -8.96 -3.81
N ALA A 189 -6.38 -8.20 -2.90
CA ALA A 189 -5.99 -8.15 -1.49
C ALA A 189 -7.07 -8.73 -0.57
N TYR A 190 -6.63 -9.51 0.41
CA TYR A 190 -7.49 -10.32 1.26
C TYR A 190 -7.62 -9.68 2.64
N PRO A 191 -8.85 -9.46 3.15
CA PRO A 191 -9.03 -8.96 4.51
C PRO A 191 -8.53 -10.01 5.50
N CYS A 192 -7.68 -9.59 6.42
CA CYS A 192 -7.10 -10.50 7.41
C CYS A 192 -6.66 -9.76 8.67
N THR A 193 -6.60 -10.45 9.80
CA THR A 193 -6.20 -9.84 11.09
C THR A 193 -4.70 -9.56 11.17
N SER A 194 -3.88 -10.34 10.47
CA SER A 194 -2.43 -10.18 10.44
C SER A 194 -1.83 -10.86 9.22
N TYR A 195 -0.63 -10.42 8.82
CA TYR A 195 0.10 -11.04 7.72
C TYR A 195 0.43 -12.51 8.01
N LYS A 196 0.76 -12.86 9.27
CA LYS A 196 1.00 -14.25 9.68
C LYS A 196 -0.23 -15.16 9.48
N ALA A 197 -1.43 -14.65 9.76
CA ALA A 197 -2.67 -15.40 9.52
C ALA A 197 -2.93 -15.57 8.02
N PHE A 198 -2.62 -14.55 7.21
CA PHE A 198 -2.67 -14.61 5.76
C PHE A 198 -1.70 -15.67 5.20
N GLU A 199 -0.43 -15.66 5.61
CA GLU A 199 0.57 -16.68 5.22
C GLU A 199 0.22 -18.10 5.69
N SER A 200 -0.55 -18.22 6.77
CA SER A 200 -1.06 -19.50 7.28
C SER A 200 -2.34 -19.96 6.58
N ASN A 201 -2.70 -19.38 5.42
CA ASN A 201 -3.89 -19.71 4.63
C ASN A 201 -5.23 -19.54 5.36
N LYS A 202 -5.33 -18.64 6.35
CA LYS A 202 -6.56 -18.45 7.14
C LYS A 202 -7.56 -17.44 6.57
N CYS A 203 -7.16 -16.71 5.53
CA CYS A 203 -7.90 -15.57 4.98
C CYS A 203 -8.16 -15.70 3.48
N PHE A 204 -8.26 -16.93 2.99
CA PHE A 204 -8.55 -17.27 1.60
C PHE A 204 -9.74 -18.25 1.57
N PRO A 205 -10.65 -18.18 0.57
CA PRO A 205 -10.68 -17.25 -0.58
C PRO A 205 -11.19 -15.85 -0.21
N CYS A 206 -11.46 -15.01 -1.23
CA CYS A 206 -12.15 -13.74 -1.02
C CYS A 206 -13.51 -13.96 -0.35
N PRO A 207 -13.94 -13.04 0.53
CA PRO A 207 -15.31 -13.03 1.05
C PRO A 207 -16.36 -12.88 -0.05
N ASP A 208 -17.64 -13.09 0.30
CA ASP A 208 -18.77 -13.00 -0.63
C ASP A 208 -18.89 -11.63 -1.32
N GLN A 209 -18.53 -10.55 -0.61
CA GLN A 209 -18.48 -9.18 -1.16
C GLN A 209 -17.30 -8.93 -2.12
N GLY A 210 -16.48 -9.95 -2.38
CA GLY A 210 -15.25 -9.87 -3.16
C GLY A 210 -14.08 -9.31 -2.38
N CYS A 211 -12.95 -9.16 -3.08
CA CYS A 211 -11.74 -8.53 -2.57
C CYS A 211 -11.49 -7.19 -3.27
N PRO A 212 -10.96 -6.17 -2.57
CA PRO A 212 -10.41 -5.01 -3.23
C PRO A 212 -9.16 -5.34 -4.06
N GLN A 213 -8.93 -4.54 -5.09
CA GLN A 213 -7.64 -4.49 -5.80
C GLN A 213 -6.80 -3.41 -5.16
N MET A 214 -5.58 -3.73 -4.72
CA MET A 214 -4.65 -2.71 -4.25
C MET A 214 -4.24 -1.80 -5.42
N GLY A 215 -4.27 -0.48 -5.20
CA GLY A 215 -3.82 0.52 -6.16
C GLY A 215 -4.96 1.17 -6.96
N HIS A 216 -4.76 1.36 -8.26
CA HIS A 216 -5.59 2.24 -9.07
C HIS A 216 -7.09 1.90 -9.01
N TYR A 217 -7.44 0.61 -8.96
CA TYR A 217 -8.83 0.13 -8.98
C TYR A 217 -9.45 -0.13 -7.59
N ALA A 218 -8.82 0.31 -6.49
CA ALA A 218 -9.36 0.11 -5.14
C ALA A 218 -10.75 0.75 -4.95
N ASP A 219 -11.05 1.82 -5.67
CA ASP A 219 -12.34 2.51 -5.68
C ASP A 219 -13.50 1.65 -6.20
N LYS A 220 -13.21 0.55 -6.91
CA LYS A 220 -14.23 -0.38 -7.43
C LYS A 220 -14.74 -1.35 -6.37
N PHE A 221 -14.08 -1.45 -5.23
CA PHE A 221 -14.53 -2.32 -4.16
C PHE A 221 -15.85 -1.81 -3.53
N ALA A 222 -16.89 -2.63 -3.55
CA ALA A 222 -18.21 -2.25 -3.03
C ALA A 222 -18.18 -2.01 -1.51
N GLY A 223 -17.40 -2.81 -0.76
CA GLY A 223 -17.23 -2.69 0.68
C GLY A 223 -16.22 -1.63 1.13
N LYS A 224 -15.82 -0.69 0.27
CA LYS A 224 -14.72 0.24 0.60
C LYS A 224 -14.99 1.14 1.81
N MET A 225 -16.26 1.32 2.17
CA MET A 225 -16.72 2.11 3.32
C MET A 225 -17.46 1.26 4.38
N SER A 226 -17.32 -0.08 4.37
CA SER A 226 -18.06 -0.95 5.31
C SER A 226 -17.59 -0.85 6.75
N ALA A 227 -16.39 -0.32 6.97
CA ALA A 227 -15.85 0.03 8.29
C ALA A 227 -14.97 1.28 8.13
N GLU A 228 -14.69 1.93 9.25
CA GLU A 228 -13.86 3.14 9.31
C GLU A 228 -12.44 2.88 8.77
N GLN A 229 -11.84 1.76 9.17
CA GLN A 229 -10.53 1.31 8.68
C GLN A 229 -10.52 -0.20 8.48
N GLN A 230 -9.89 -0.66 7.40
CA GLN A 230 -9.88 -2.06 7.00
C GLN A 230 -8.50 -2.49 6.53
N LYS A 231 -8.02 -3.64 7.03
CA LYS A 231 -6.67 -4.15 6.78
C LYS A 231 -6.67 -5.29 5.77
N PHE A 232 -5.88 -5.15 4.71
CA PHE A 232 -5.75 -6.15 3.65
C PHE A 232 -4.31 -6.56 3.41
N PHE A 233 -4.13 -7.83 3.07
CA PHE A 233 -2.83 -8.42 2.73
C PHE A 233 -2.86 -9.09 1.37
N LEU A 234 -1.71 -9.09 0.71
CA LEU A 234 -1.46 -9.74 -0.57
C LEU A 234 0.05 -9.94 -0.72
N ASN A 235 0.47 -10.78 -1.67
CA ASN A 235 1.88 -10.91 -2.04
C ASN A 235 2.11 -10.40 -3.46
N THR A 236 3.27 -9.80 -3.70
CA THR A 236 3.68 -9.27 -5.01
C THR A 236 4.99 -9.92 -5.45
N GLY A 237 5.40 -9.62 -6.69
CA GLY A 237 6.72 -9.97 -7.19
C GLY A 237 7.88 -9.16 -6.63
N ASP A 238 9.09 -9.70 -6.81
CA ASP A 238 10.37 -9.06 -6.54
C ASP A 238 10.83 -8.14 -7.69
N ALA A 239 10.42 -8.42 -8.91
CA ALA A 239 10.67 -7.59 -10.09
C ALA A 239 9.39 -7.37 -10.90
N LYS A 240 9.42 -6.36 -11.77
CA LYS A 240 8.33 -6.08 -12.70
C LYS A 240 8.20 -7.25 -13.68
N ASN A 241 7.00 -7.79 -13.96
CA ASN A 241 5.69 -7.39 -13.46
C ASN A 241 5.40 -7.89 -12.03
N PHE A 242 4.94 -6.98 -11.16
CA PHE A 242 4.69 -7.29 -9.74
C PHE A 242 3.41 -8.08 -9.49
N ALA A 243 2.46 -8.06 -10.42
CA ALA A 243 1.15 -8.69 -10.29
C ALA A 243 1.25 -10.20 -9.97
N ARG A 244 0.37 -10.68 -9.09
CA ARG A 244 0.26 -12.09 -8.70
C ARG A 244 -1.21 -12.47 -8.63
N VAL A 245 -1.52 -13.72 -8.97
CA VAL A 245 -2.88 -14.25 -8.87
C VAL A 245 -2.84 -15.50 -7.98
N CYS A 246 -3.71 -15.52 -6.97
CA CYS A 246 -3.90 -16.69 -6.13
C CYS A 246 -4.98 -17.57 -6.74
N ALA A 247 -4.58 -18.79 -7.13
CA ALA A 247 -5.48 -19.81 -7.63
C ALA A 247 -5.59 -20.94 -6.61
N LEU A 248 -6.77 -21.55 -6.53
CA LEU A 248 -6.96 -22.82 -5.85
C LEU A 248 -6.16 -23.89 -6.61
N GLY A 249 -5.05 -24.34 -6.03
CA GLY A 249 -4.30 -25.48 -6.52
C GLY A 249 -4.68 -26.73 -5.73
N TRP A 250 -5.05 -27.80 -6.42
CA TRP A 250 -5.10 -29.13 -5.83
C TRP A 250 -3.67 -29.66 -5.76
N TYR A 251 -3.15 -29.91 -4.56
CA TYR A 251 -1.90 -30.66 -4.40
C TYR A 251 -2.23 -32.05 -3.87
N SER A 252 -1.84 -33.07 -4.63
CA SER A 252 -1.71 -34.44 -4.12
C SER A 252 -0.31 -34.58 -3.58
N VAL A 253 -0.16 -34.68 -2.26
CA VAL A 253 1.11 -35.05 -1.62
C VAL A 253 1.10 -36.57 -1.50
N HIS A 254 1.88 -37.26 -2.33
CA HIS A 254 2.15 -38.69 -2.10
C HIS A 254 3.18 -38.81 -0.98
N LEU A 255 2.73 -39.22 0.21
CA LEU A 255 3.62 -39.61 1.30
C LEU A 255 4.23 -40.97 0.95
N LEU A 256 5.49 -40.99 0.51
CA LEU A 256 6.27 -42.22 0.48
C LEU A 256 6.60 -42.60 1.93
N GLY A 257 5.81 -43.51 2.51
CA GLY A 257 6.06 -44.07 3.84
C GLY A 257 7.46 -44.69 3.91
N ALA A 258 8.22 -44.32 4.94
CA ALA A 258 9.52 -44.90 5.24
C ALA A 258 9.38 -46.42 5.48
N GLY A 259 10.23 -47.19 4.81
CA GLY A 259 10.16 -48.64 4.75
C GLY A 259 10.23 -49.34 6.11
N GLY A 260 9.25 -50.20 6.36
CA GLY A 260 9.29 -51.30 7.31
C GLY A 260 8.70 -52.53 6.64
N PHE A 261 9.48 -53.62 6.61
CA PHE A 261 9.15 -54.94 6.08
C PHE A 261 7.73 -55.41 6.44
N LEU A 262 6.82 -55.57 5.46
CA LEU A 262 5.69 -56.53 5.48
C LEU A 262 5.19 -56.82 4.03
N GLU A 263 4.52 -57.97 3.89
CA GLU A 263 4.21 -58.83 2.72
C GLU A 263 3.58 -58.20 1.44
N PRO A 264 3.68 -58.89 0.28
CA PRO A 264 3.15 -58.39 -0.99
C PRO A 264 1.63 -58.52 -1.07
N GLY A 265 0.92 -57.40 -0.93
CA GLY A 265 -0.48 -57.29 -1.34
C GLY A 265 -1.38 -56.44 -0.46
N GLU A 266 -1.12 -55.14 -0.36
CA GLU A 266 -2.12 -54.07 -0.13
C GLU A 266 -1.39 -52.72 -0.09
N TYR A 267 -1.21 -52.06 -1.24
CA TYR A 267 -0.88 -50.64 -1.26
C TYR A 267 -2.18 -49.86 -1.08
N LYS A 268 -2.44 -49.33 0.13
CA LYS A 268 -3.41 -48.25 0.31
C LYS A 268 -2.71 -46.94 -0.01
N ASP A 269 -3.01 -46.39 -1.18
CA ASP A 269 -2.65 -45.03 -1.56
C ASP A 269 -3.54 -44.07 -0.73
N GLU A 270 -3.06 -43.65 0.44
CA GLU A 270 -3.71 -42.58 1.20
C GLU A 270 -3.32 -41.23 0.58
N THR A 271 -4.02 -40.86 -0.50
CA THR A 271 -3.99 -39.48 -0.99
C THR A 271 -4.69 -38.55 0.00
N GLN A 272 -3.92 -37.84 0.83
CA GLN A 272 -4.41 -36.65 1.50
C GLN A 272 -4.37 -35.47 0.52
N THR A 273 -5.53 -35.07 0.00
CA THR A 273 -5.69 -33.82 -0.73
C THR A 273 -5.78 -32.66 0.27
N TRP A 274 -4.83 -31.73 0.20
CA TRP A 274 -4.90 -30.46 0.91
C TRP A 274 -5.22 -29.34 -0.09
N LEU A 275 -6.24 -28.54 0.20
CA LEU A 275 -6.48 -27.27 -0.49
C LEU A 275 -5.50 -26.24 0.07
N GLN A 276 -4.45 -25.94 -0.71
CA GLN A 276 -3.56 -24.81 -0.41
C GLN A 276 -3.75 -23.74 -1.49
N GLY A 277 -4.06 -22.51 -1.08
CA GLY A 277 -4.00 -21.36 -1.96
C GLY A 277 -2.53 -21.07 -2.29
N LEU A 278 -2.14 -21.21 -3.54
CA LEU A 278 -0.78 -20.85 -3.98
C LEU A 278 -0.89 -19.68 -4.95
N CYS A 279 -0.37 -18.52 -4.52
CA CYS A 279 -0.24 -17.33 -5.35
C CYS A 279 0.90 -17.54 -6.34
N ARG A 280 0.56 -17.70 -7.63
CA ARG A 280 1.53 -17.91 -8.71
C ARG A 280 1.78 -16.60 -9.47
N LEU A 281 2.95 -16.53 -10.09
CA LEU A 281 3.31 -15.51 -11.09
C LEU A 281 2.29 -15.53 -12.24
N ARG A 282 1.81 -14.35 -12.68
CA ARG A 282 1.08 -14.23 -13.94
C ARG A 282 2.08 -14.35 -15.08
N SER A 283 2.02 -15.46 -15.82
CA SER A 283 2.76 -15.68 -17.08
C SER A 283 2.16 -14.86 -18.22
#